data_AF-G2FMV5-F1
#
_entry.id   AF-G2FMV5-F1
#
_cell.length_a   1.000
_cell.length_b   1.000
_cell.length_c   1.000
_cell.angle_alpha   90.00
_cell.angle_beta   90.00
_cell.angle_gamma   90.00
#
_symmetry.space_group_name_H-M   'P 1'
#
loop_
_entity.id
_entity.type
_entity.pdbx_description
1 polymer ?
#
loop_
_entity_poly.entity_id
_entity_poly.type
_entity_poly.pdbx_seq_one_letter_code
_entity_poly.pdbx_strand_id
1 'polypeptide(L)'
;MPIEDGFNFLGFNVRLYPTCQGKKLLIKPSKESIKKSKETISKEIQKLKGSNVSAITDKLNPIIRGIGNYWSPSVAKQTYSYMDHHVWKCTFIFLKYLHQRKSKTWIVDRYYKPDITGQSKNRWILTDPKEYKQLTKMSWIPIARHTFIKFRATPYDACLNEYFENRDEKEFDRNCIKSKQKLAKTQNYKCPICRMSITDFSEKLVVREKVPVIHGGTRKYNNLQLVHGYCNRRYGKMFPLKGEPQNEQQKQEVCKTIRQLRLAEIS
;
A
#
# COMPACT_ATOMS: atom_id res chain seq x y z
N MET A 1 -23.62 -23.96 15.71
CA MET A 1 -24.23 -23.22 14.58
C MET A 1 -23.86 -23.90 13.28
N PRO A 2 -24.83 -24.23 12.42
CA PRO A 2 -24.57 -24.70 11.06
C PRO A 2 -23.82 -23.64 10.24
N ILE A 3 -22.89 -24.05 9.38
CA ILE A 3 -22.17 -23.13 8.47
C ILE A 3 -23.12 -22.48 7.45
N GLU A 4 -24.29 -23.09 7.23
CA GLU A 4 -25.35 -22.61 6.34
C GLU A 4 -26.01 -21.31 6.83
N ASP A 5 -26.16 -21.16 8.15
CA ASP A 5 -26.63 -19.92 8.78
C ASP A 5 -25.54 -18.84 8.76
N GLY A 6 -24.29 -19.29 8.83
CA GLY A 6 -23.09 -18.48 8.81
C GLY A 6 -22.83 -17.79 10.14
N PHE A 7 -21.58 -17.38 10.34
CA PHE A 7 -21.17 -16.69 11.57
C PHE A 7 -20.18 -15.57 11.25
N ASN A 8 -20.05 -14.63 12.19
CA ASN A 8 -19.11 -13.54 12.08
C ASN A 8 -17.80 -13.87 12.81
N PHE A 9 -16.67 -13.66 12.16
CA PHE A 9 -15.35 -13.83 12.75
C PHE A 9 -14.40 -12.77 12.20
N LEU A 10 -13.72 -12.04 13.09
CA LEU A 10 -12.77 -10.95 12.75
C LEU A 10 -13.31 -10.00 11.66
N GLY A 11 -14.57 -9.55 11.78
CA GLY A 11 -15.17 -8.62 10.81
C GLY A 11 -15.56 -9.23 9.45
N PHE A 12 -15.48 -10.55 9.29
CA PHE A 12 -15.95 -11.28 8.13
C PHE A 12 -17.15 -12.17 8.49
N ASN A 13 -18.06 -12.33 7.56
CA ASN A 13 -19.12 -13.32 7.61
C ASN A 13 -18.72 -14.53 6.77
N VAL A 14 -18.66 -15.69 7.42
CA VAL A 14 -18.35 -16.98 6.79
C VAL A 14 -19.67 -17.73 6.66
N ARG A 15 -20.10 -18.01 5.43
CA ARG A 15 -21.38 -18.67 5.17
C ARG A 15 -21.31 -19.59 3.95
N LEU A 16 -21.99 -20.74 4.06
CA LEU A 16 -22.21 -21.65 2.94
C LEU A 16 -23.46 -21.21 2.15
N TYR A 17 -23.29 -20.92 0.86
CA TYR A 17 -24.37 -20.46 -0.01
C TYR A 17 -24.78 -21.57 -0.99
N PRO A 18 -26.09 -21.81 -1.19
CA PRO A 18 -26.55 -22.63 -2.28
C PRO A 18 -26.33 -21.89 -3.61
N THR A 19 -25.79 -22.58 -4.60
CA THR A 19 -25.54 -22.09 -5.96
C THR A 19 -26.00 -23.14 -6.97
N CYS A 20 -26.16 -22.75 -8.24
CA CYS A 20 -26.58 -23.68 -9.30
C CYS A 20 -25.63 -24.88 -9.47
N GLN A 21 -24.38 -24.76 -9.01
CA GLN A 21 -23.33 -25.79 -9.08
C GLN A 21 -23.16 -26.55 -7.74
N GLY A 22 -24.08 -26.38 -6.79
CA GLY A 22 -23.99 -26.97 -5.45
C GLY A 22 -23.74 -25.92 -4.37
N LYS A 23 -23.11 -26.30 -3.25
CA LYS A 23 -22.89 -25.39 -2.11
C LYS A 23 -21.50 -24.74 -2.20
N LYS A 24 -21.41 -23.42 -1.98
CA LYS A 24 -20.15 -22.65 -2.05
C LYS A 24 -19.93 -21.83 -0.79
N LEU A 25 -18.77 -22.00 -0.16
CA LEU A 25 -18.36 -21.20 0.98
C LEU A 25 -17.88 -19.83 0.49
N LEU A 26 -18.53 -18.76 0.96
CA LEU A 26 -18.09 -17.39 0.68
C LEU A 26 -17.79 -16.67 1.98
N ILE A 27 -16.61 -16.07 2.04
CA ILE A 27 -16.19 -15.17 3.11
C ILE A 27 -16.39 -13.75 2.60
N LYS A 28 -17.28 -12.99 3.25
CA LYS A 28 -17.61 -11.61 2.87
C LYS A 28 -17.35 -10.67 4.06
N PRO A 29 -17.13 -9.36 3.86
CA PRO A 29 -17.15 -8.42 4.97
C PRO A 29 -18.48 -8.50 5.73
N SER A 30 -18.45 -8.56 7.07
CA SER A 30 -19.66 -8.64 7.88
C SER A 30 -20.44 -7.33 7.83
N LYS A 31 -21.76 -7.39 8.08
CA LYS A 31 -22.62 -6.20 8.12
C LYS A 31 -22.12 -5.16 9.14
N GLU A 32 -21.65 -5.64 10.29
CA GLU A 32 -21.06 -4.81 11.35
C GLU A 32 -19.76 -4.13 10.92
N SER A 33 -18.86 -4.88 10.25
CA SER A 33 -17.60 -4.33 9.72
C SER A 33 -17.89 -3.22 8.70
N ILE A 34 -18.82 -3.47 7.78
CA ILE A 34 -19.26 -2.47 6.79
C ILE A 34 -19.85 -1.24 7.48
N LYS A 35 -20.74 -1.42 8.46
CA LYS A 35 -21.35 -0.32 9.22
C LYS A 35 -20.29 0.53 9.91
N LYS A 36 -19.36 -0.10 10.64
CA LYS A 36 -18.26 0.57 11.34
C LYS A 36 -17.39 1.36 10.36
N SER A 37 -17.01 0.77 9.22
CA SER A 37 -16.24 1.45 8.18
C SER A 37 -16.98 2.67 7.60
N LYS A 38 -18.29 2.58 7.36
CA LYS A 38 -19.10 3.73 6.91
C LYS A 38 -19.11 4.83 7.95
N GLU A 39 -19.31 4.50 9.22
CA GLU A 39 -19.31 5.45 10.32
C GLU A 39 -17.97 6.15 10.46
N THR A 40 -16.85 5.41 10.36
CA THR A 40 -15.51 5.99 10.39
C THR A 40 -15.34 7.03 9.29
N ILE A 41 -15.66 6.68 8.03
CA ILE A 41 -15.54 7.61 6.89
C ILE A 41 -16.44 8.83 7.09
N SER A 42 -17.72 8.63 7.45
CA SER A 42 -18.66 9.71 7.67
C SER A 42 -18.20 10.68 8.76
N LYS A 43 -17.69 10.15 9.88
CA LYS A 43 -17.18 10.95 11.00
C LYS A 43 -15.96 11.76 10.59
N GLU A 44 -15.03 11.17 9.84
CA GLU A 44 -13.84 11.90 9.38
C GLU A 44 -14.20 13.03 8.39
N ILE A 45 -15.16 12.80 7.49
CA ILE A 45 -15.67 13.87 6.60
C ILE A 45 -16.36 14.97 7.42
N GLN A 46 -17.14 14.60 8.43
CA GLN A 46 -17.85 15.55 9.28
C GLN A 46 -16.88 16.45 10.08
N LYS A 47 -15.78 15.89 10.59
CA LYS A 47 -14.72 16.66 11.27
C LYS A 47 -14.05 17.69 10.34
N LEU A 48 -13.97 17.38 9.05
CA LEU A 48 -13.36 18.24 8.02
C LEU A 48 -14.37 19.17 7.34
N LYS A 49 -15.55 19.37 7.92
CA LYS A 49 -16.56 20.28 7.40
C LYS A 49 -16.00 21.71 7.36
N GLY A 50 -16.06 22.35 6.20
CA GLY A 50 -15.50 23.69 5.96
C GLY A 50 -14.03 23.70 5.49
N SER A 51 -13.32 22.57 5.54
CA SER A 51 -11.97 22.46 4.98
C SER A 51 -11.98 22.45 3.43
N ASN A 52 -10.81 22.50 2.80
CA ASN A 52 -10.70 22.34 1.36
C ASN A 52 -10.80 20.86 0.92
N VAL A 53 -11.00 20.62 -0.38
CA VAL A 53 -11.13 19.26 -0.93
C VAL A 53 -9.82 18.47 -0.82
N SER A 54 -8.68 19.15 -0.89
CA SER A 54 -7.36 18.55 -0.69
C SER A 54 -7.22 17.89 0.68
N ALA A 55 -7.60 18.58 1.77
CA ALA A 55 -7.53 18.05 3.14
C ALA A 55 -8.39 16.79 3.32
N ILE A 56 -9.58 16.76 2.74
CA ILE A 56 -10.43 15.56 2.75
C ILE A 56 -9.78 14.42 1.97
N THR A 57 -9.22 14.73 0.80
CA THR A 57 -8.57 13.73 -0.05
C THR A 57 -7.37 13.10 0.66
N ASP A 58 -6.53 13.93 1.30
CA ASP A 58 -5.36 13.50 2.05
C ASP A 58 -5.73 12.66 3.28
N LYS A 59 -6.83 13.00 3.97
CA LYS A 59 -7.29 12.24 5.13
C LYS A 59 -7.98 10.93 4.75
N LEU A 60 -8.82 10.93 3.73
CA LEU A 60 -9.63 9.77 3.35
C LEU A 60 -8.85 8.71 2.57
N ASN A 61 -7.90 9.11 1.72
CA ASN A 61 -7.17 8.17 0.88
C ASN A 61 -6.47 7.04 1.68
N PRO A 62 -5.73 7.33 2.77
CA PRO A 62 -5.16 6.29 3.62
C PRO A 62 -6.22 5.39 4.27
N ILE A 63 -7.34 5.96 4.73
CA ILE A 63 -8.42 5.22 5.39
C ILE A 63 -9.11 4.25 4.42
N ILE A 64 -9.46 4.73 3.23
CA ILE A 64 -10.09 3.91 2.18
C ILE A 64 -9.16 2.76 1.78
N ARG A 65 -7.86 3.04 1.58
CA ARG A 65 -6.86 2.00 1.27
C ARG A 65 -6.72 0.99 2.39
N GLY A 66 -6.66 1.44 3.64
CA GLY A 66 -6.55 0.54 4.80
C GLY A 66 -7.73 -0.42 4.91
N ILE A 67 -8.97 0.10 4.84
CA ILE A 67 -10.19 -0.71 4.89
C ILE A 67 -10.25 -1.67 3.70
N GLY A 68 -9.98 -1.17 2.49
CA GLY A 68 -10.00 -1.99 1.29
C GLY A 68 -8.97 -3.11 1.34
N ASN A 69 -7.73 -2.82 1.74
CA ASN A 69 -6.68 -3.83 1.87
C ASN A 69 -7.03 -4.90 2.92
N TYR A 70 -7.63 -4.50 4.05
CA TYR A 70 -8.09 -5.42 5.07
C TYR A 70 -9.12 -6.43 4.53
N TRP A 71 -10.08 -5.97 3.72
CA TRP A 71 -11.07 -6.85 3.09
C TRP A 71 -10.57 -7.56 1.82
N SER A 72 -9.39 -7.22 1.29
CA SER A 72 -8.87 -7.76 0.02
C SER A 72 -8.72 -9.29 -0.05
N PRO A 73 -8.51 -10.04 1.05
CA PRO A 73 -8.49 -11.51 1.00
C PRO A 73 -9.87 -12.13 0.77
N SER A 74 -10.95 -11.38 1.04
CA SER A 74 -12.34 -11.85 1.04
C SER A 74 -13.08 -11.54 -0.27
N VAL A 75 -14.30 -12.05 -0.41
CA VAL A 75 -15.20 -11.71 -1.52
C VAL A 75 -15.83 -10.34 -1.26
N ALA A 76 -15.10 -9.27 -1.58
CA ALA A 76 -15.46 -7.90 -1.21
C ALA A 76 -15.79 -6.94 -2.36
N LYS A 77 -15.67 -7.34 -3.64
CA LYS A 77 -15.84 -6.40 -4.78
C LYS A 77 -17.19 -5.67 -4.78
N GLN A 78 -18.29 -6.37 -4.52
CA GLN A 78 -19.61 -5.75 -4.43
C GLN A 78 -19.69 -4.76 -3.25
N THR A 79 -19.10 -5.14 -2.11
CA THR A 79 -19.00 -4.27 -0.93
C THR A 79 -18.17 -3.02 -1.23
N TYR A 80 -17.09 -3.13 -2.01
CA TYR A 80 -16.29 -1.97 -2.42
C TYR A 80 -17.12 -0.98 -3.23
N SER A 81 -17.90 -1.44 -4.21
CA SER A 81 -18.79 -0.56 -4.98
C SER A 81 -19.85 0.12 -4.09
N TYR A 82 -20.41 -0.62 -3.13
CA TYR A 82 -21.35 -0.06 -2.14
C TYR A 82 -20.70 1.02 -1.26
N MET A 83 -19.47 0.79 -0.81
CA MET A 83 -18.68 1.76 -0.06
C MET A 83 -18.32 2.99 -0.89
N ASP A 84 -17.89 2.82 -2.13
CA ASP A 84 -17.56 3.92 -3.04
C ASP A 84 -18.77 4.83 -3.28
N HIS A 85 -19.97 4.26 -3.37
CA HIS A 85 -21.21 5.02 -3.48
C HIS A 85 -21.54 5.77 -2.17
N HIS A 86 -21.32 5.14 -1.00
CA HIS A 86 -21.48 5.82 0.29
C HIS A 86 -20.51 7.01 0.43
N VAL A 87 -19.24 6.80 0.09
CA VAL A 87 -18.22 7.86 0.10
C VAL A 87 -18.63 9.00 -0.84
N TRP A 88 -19.08 8.68 -2.06
CA TRP A 88 -19.56 9.68 -3.01
C TRP A 88 -20.73 10.51 -2.45
N LYS A 89 -21.70 9.88 -1.79
CA LYS A 89 -22.80 10.60 -1.13
C LYS A 89 -22.29 11.56 -0.05
N CYS A 90 -21.41 11.09 0.83
CA CYS A 90 -20.84 11.92 1.89
C CYS A 90 -20.04 13.10 1.32
N THR A 91 -19.22 12.87 0.29
CA THR A 91 -18.43 13.95 -0.34
C THR A 91 -19.31 14.94 -1.10
N PHE A 92 -20.38 14.47 -1.75
CA PHE A 92 -21.33 15.35 -2.42
C PHE A 92 -22.08 16.25 -1.43
N ILE A 93 -22.53 15.70 -0.29
CA ILE A 93 -23.16 16.47 0.79
C ILE A 93 -22.16 17.50 1.34
N PHE A 94 -20.91 17.09 1.59
CA PHE A 94 -19.85 18.01 2.01
C PHE A 94 -19.68 19.18 1.02
N LEU A 95 -19.61 18.91 -0.29
CA LEU A 95 -19.49 19.96 -1.30
C LEU A 95 -20.72 20.87 -1.36
N LYS A 96 -21.92 20.35 -1.12
CA LYS A 96 -23.14 21.15 -1.01
C LYS A 96 -23.11 22.09 0.19
N TYR A 97 -22.53 21.66 1.32
CA TYR A 97 -22.32 22.53 2.47
C TYR A 97 -21.25 23.59 2.22
N LEU A 98 -20.18 23.24 1.49
CA LEU A 98 -19.11 24.17 1.14
C LEU A 98 -19.59 25.23 0.13
N HIS A 99 -20.48 24.85 -0.79
CA HIS A 99 -20.97 25.70 -1.88
C HIS A 99 -22.50 25.86 -1.85
N GLN A 100 -23.01 26.45 -0.78
CA GLN A 100 -24.46 26.57 -0.54
C GLN A 100 -25.21 27.29 -1.68
N ARG A 101 -24.58 28.33 -2.26
CA ARG A 101 -25.16 29.15 -3.34
C ARG A 101 -24.97 28.56 -4.74
N LYS A 102 -24.31 27.41 -4.90
CA LYS A 102 -24.02 26.82 -6.21
C LYS A 102 -24.95 25.66 -6.54
N SER A 103 -25.27 25.53 -7.83
CA SER A 103 -26.10 24.45 -8.34
C SER A 103 -25.40 23.09 -8.23
N LYS A 104 -26.18 22.00 -8.30
CA LYS A 104 -25.64 20.64 -8.29
C LYS A 104 -24.74 20.39 -9.51
N THR A 105 -25.15 20.88 -10.69
CA THR A 105 -24.37 20.79 -11.93
C THR A 105 -23.02 21.46 -11.81
N TRP A 106 -22.97 22.69 -11.29
CA TRP A 106 -21.71 23.40 -11.07
C TRP A 106 -20.75 22.64 -10.14
N ILE A 107 -21.28 22.02 -9.08
CA ILE A 107 -20.45 21.20 -8.17
C ILE A 107 -19.90 19.98 -8.89
N VAL A 108 -20.73 19.29 -9.67
CA VAL A 108 -20.32 18.13 -10.48
C VAL A 108 -19.21 18.54 -11.44
N ASP A 109 -19.45 19.55 -12.25
CA ASP A 109 -18.53 19.98 -13.30
C ASP A 109 -17.21 20.51 -12.74
N ARG A 110 -17.23 21.12 -11.55
CA ARG A 110 -16.01 21.64 -10.92
C ARG A 110 -15.17 20.57 -10.26
N TYR A 111 -15.79 19.63 -9.53
CA TYR A 111 -15.08 18.73 -8.60
C TYR A 111 -15.02 17.28 -9.04
N TYR A 112 -15.94 16.80 -9.87
CA TYR A 112 -15.92 15.42 -10.35
C TYR A 112 -15.25 15.37 -11.72
N LYS A 113 -14.08 14.74 -11.77
CA LYS A 113 -13.21 14.72 -12.94
C LYS A 113 -12.81 13.29 -13.32
N PRO A 114 -12.38 13.07 -14.58
CA PRO A 114 -11.76 11.82 -14.98
C PRO A 114 -10.49 11.52 -14.19
N ASP A 115 -10.17 10.23 -14.10
CA ASP A 115 -8.97 9.73 -13.45
C ASP A 115 -7.71 10.31 -14.09
N ILE A 116 -6.89 11.00 -13.28
CA ILE A 116 -5.61 11.56 -13.74
C ILE A 116 -4.48 10.53 -13.72
N THR A 117 -4.65 9.45 -12.96
CA THR A 117 -3.61 8.43 -12.75
C THR A 117 -3.61 7.35 -13.82
N GLY A 118 -4.63 7.33 -14.69
CA GLY A 118 -4.81 6.31 -15.71
C GLY A 118 -5.13 4.91 -15.18
N GLN A 119 -5.56 4.79 -13.91
CA GLN A 119 -5.93 3.51 -13.31
C GLN A 119 -7.31 3.02 -13.78
N SER A 120 -8.18 3.92 -14.25
CA SER A 120 -9.53 3.62 -14.66
C SER A 120 -10.07 4.60 -15.71
N LYS A 121 -11.12 4.21 -16.42
CA LYS A 121 -11.91 5.10 -17.30
C LYS A 121 -12.99 5.88 -16.54
N ASN A 122 -12.91 5.93 -15.21
CA ASN A 122 -13.95 6.54 -14.38
C ASN A 122 -13.90 8.07 -14.50
N ARG A 123 -15.08 8.69 -14.69
CA ARG A 123 -15.26 10.15 -14.84
C ARG A 123 -15.77 10.84 -13.58
N TRP A 124 -16.10 10.07 -12.54
CA TRP A 124 -16.80 10.52 -11.34
C TRP A 124 -15.92 10.38 -10.10
N ILE A 125 -14.78 11.08 -10.11
CA ILE A 125 -13.80 11.09 -9.02
C ILE A 125 -13.70 12.48 -8.43
N LEU A 126 -13.87 12.57 -7.11
CA LEU A 126 -13.66 13.81 -6.37
C LEU A 126 -12.21 14.26 -6.56
N THR A 127 -12.05 15.45 -7.12
CA THR A 127 -10.77 16.04 -7.49
C THR A 127 -10.71 17.46 -6.96
N ASP A 128 -9.62 17.80 -6.29
CA ASP A 128 -9.37 19.20 -5.93
C ASP A 128 -8.96 20.00 -7.19
N PRO A 129 -9.68 21.04 -7.59
CA PRO A 129 -9.36 21.82 -8.79
C PRO A 129 -8.06 22.62 -8.69
N LYS A 130 -7.48 22.79 -7.50
CA LYS A 130 -6.22 23.53 -7.29
C LYS A 130 -5.01 22.60 -7.28
N GLU A 131 -5.00 21.63 -6.37
CA GLU A 131 -3.85 20.73 -6.19
C GLU A 131 -3.94 19.46 -7.07
N TYR A 132 -5.02 19.28 -7.83
CA TYR A 132 -5.30 18.10 -8.66
C TYR A 132 -5.22 16.78 -7.89
N LYS A 133 -5.44 16.80 -6.58
CA LYS A 133 -5.49 15.58 -5.76
C LYS A 133 -6.82 14.88 -5.96
N GLN A 134 -6.76 13.56 -6.13
CA GLN A 134 -7.94 12.72 -6.36
C GLN A 134 -8.19 11.72 -5.24
N LEU A 135 -9.46 11.54 -4.94
CA LEU A 135 -9.92 10.50 -4.03
C LEU A 135 -9.82 9.12 -4.69
N THR A 136 -9.15 8.19 -4.02
CA THR A 136 -9.03 6.80 -4.46
C THR A 136 -10.36 6.07 -4.31
N LYS A 137 -10.67 5.18 -5.26
CA LYS A 137 -11.81 4.27 -5.15
C LYS A 137 -11.39 2.96 -4.53
N MET A 138 -12.23 2.39 -3.68
CA MET A 138 -12.03 1.08 -3.07
C MET A 138 -12.16 -0.04 -4.11
N SER A 139 -13.03 0.15 -5.12
CA SER A 139 -13.23 -0.80 -6.22
C SER A 139 -11.97 -1.10 -7.03
N TRP A 140 -10.99 -0.19 -7.06
CA TRP A 140 -9.70 -0.37 -7.74
C TRP A 140 -8.76 -1.32 -7.01
N ILE A 141 -8.98 -1.57 -5.72
CA ILE A 141 -8.14 -2.46 -4.93
C ILE A 141 -8.36 -3.90 -5.40
N PRO A 142 -7.32 -4.62 -5.86
CA PRO A 142 -7.47 -5.99 -6.31
C PRO A 142 -7.84 -6.92 -5.15
N ILE A 143 -8.65 -7.94 -5.44
CA ILE A 143 -8.88 -9.03 -4.49
C ILE A 143 -7.67 -9.95 -4.55
N ALA A 144 -6.93 -10.04 -3.45
CA ALA A 144 -5.71 -10.81 -3.33
C ALA A 144 -5.93 -11.94 -2.30
N ARG A 145 -6.27 -13.13 -2.80
CA ARG A 145 -6.53 -14.29 -1.95
C ARG A 145 -5.25 -14.76 -1.27
N HIS A 146 -5.38 -15.22 -0.03
CA HIS A 146 -4.26 -15.84 0.66
C HIS A 146 -3.87 -17.13 -0.06
N THR A 147 -2.56 -17.30 -0.32
CA THR A 147 -2.03 -18.52 -0.93
C THR A 147 -1.43 -19.36 0.17
N PHE A 148 -1.98 -20.56 0.38
CA PHE A 148 -1.44 -21.51 1.35
C PHE A 148 0.00 -21.90 1.00
N ILE A 149 0.79 -22.19 2.04
CA ILE A 149 2.11 -22.79 1.85
C ILE A 149 1.91 -24.20 1.28
N LYS A 150 2.75 -24.61 0.32
CA LYS A 150 2.74 -25.99 -0.19
C LYS A 150 2.94 -26.94 1.00
N PHE A 151 2.08 -27.95 1.16
CA PHE A 151 1.92 -28.71 2.41
C PHE A 151 3.21 -29.10 3.16
N ARG A 152 4.20 -29.73 2.48
CA ARG A 152 5.49 -30.13 3.09
C ARG A 152 6.61 -29.12 2.88
N ALA A 153 6.30 -27.91 2.42
CA ALA A 153 7.33 -26.90 2.17
C ALA A 153 7.81 -26.28 3.47
N THR A 154 9.11 -26.38 3.72
CA THR A 154 9.79 -25.83 4.88
C THR A 154 10.84 -24.81 4.41
N PRO A 155 10.98 -23.64 5.07
CA PRO A 155 12.01 -22.65 4.73
C PRO A 155 13.44 -23.17 4.85
N TYR A 156 13.66 -24.29 5.55
CA TYR A 156 14.97 -24.92 5.74
C TYR A 156 15.33 -25.93 4.66
N ASP A 157 14.41 -26.23 3.74
CA ASP A 157 14.70 -27.09 2.59
C ASP A 157 15.34 -26.27 1.47
N ALA A 158 16.62 -26.54 1.19
CA ALA A 158 17.38 -25.84 0.16
C ALA A 158 16.76 -25.98 -1.24
N CYS A 159 16.01 -27.05 -1.52
CA CYS A 159 15.33 -27.24 -2.80
C CYS A 159 14.13 -26.29 -2.99
N LEU A 160 13.67 -25.65 -1.91
CA LEU A 160 12.51 -24.75 -1.91
C LEU A 160 12.88 -23.27 -1.75
N ASN A 161 14.17 -22.92 -1.78
CA ASN A 161 14.64 -21.54 -1.66
C ASN A 161 13.94 -20.61 -2.66
N GLU A 162 13.92 -20.98 -3.94
CA GLU A 162 13.26 -20.19 -4.99
C GLU A 162 11.74 -20.03 -4.74
N TYR A 163 11.10 -21.04 -4.16
CA TYR A 163 9.67 -20.97 -3.82
C TYR A 163 9.41 -19.93 -2.72
N PHE A 164 10.24 -19.88 -1.68
CA PHE A 164 10.11 -18.92 -0.59
C PHE A 164 10.54 -17.51 -1.01
N GLU A 165 11.62 -17.37 -1.78
CA GLU A 165 12.03 -16.08 -2.35
C GLU A 165 10.89 -15.45 -3.17
N ASN A 166 10.33 -16.20 -4.12
CA ASN A 166 9.19 -15.73 -4.93
C ASN A 166 7.95 -15.40 -4.10
N ARG A 167 7.74 -16.09 -2.97
CA ARG A 167 6.62 -15.82 -2.06
C ARG A 167 6.85 -14.51 -1.30
N ASP A 168 8.06 -14.31 -0.79
CA ASP A 168 8.43 -13.13 0.00
C ASP A 168 8.46 -11.88 -0.88
N GLU A 169 8.90 -11.99 -2.14
CA GLU A 169 8.81 -10.90 -3.12
C GLU A 169 7.35 -10.47 -3.37
N LYS A 170 6.43 -11.44 -3.50
CA LYS A 170 4.99 -11.16 -3.69
C LYS A 170 4.37 -10.52 -2.46
N GLU A 171 4.68 -11.03 -1.27
CA GLU A 171 4.21 -10.43 -0.02
C GLU A 171 4.82 -9.05 0.20
N PHE A 172 6.08 -8.84 -0.20
CA PHE A 172 6.74 -7.54 -0.13
C PHE A 172 6.02 -6.54 -1.03
N ASP A 173 5.78 -6.91 -2.28
CA ASP A 173 5.03 -6.08 -3.21
C ASP A 173 3.63 -5.74 -2.66
N ARG A 174 2.92 -6.71 -2.10
CA ARG A 174 1.58 -6.50 -1.54
C ARG A 174 1.55 -5.46 -0.42
N ASN A 175 2.54 -5.49 0.47
CA ASN A 175 2.56 -4.66 1.68
C ASN A 175 3.28 -3.32 1.49
N CYS A 176 3.96 -3.13 0.35
CA CYS A 176 4.81 -1.97 0.11
C CYS A 176 4.19 -0.96 -0.85
N ILE A 177 4.60 0.32 -0.75
CA ILE A 177 4.12 1.40 -1.64
C ILE A 177 4.77 1.25 -3.02
N LYS A 178 4.06 1.58 -4.11
CA LYS A 178 4.54 1.50 -5.50
C LYS A 178 5.94 2.07 -5.74
N SER A 179 6.29 3.19 -5.09
CA SER A 179 7.63 3.79 -5.22
C SER A 179 8.74 2.87 -4.68
N LYS A 180 8.52 2.24 -3.54
CA LYS A 180 9.43 1.27 -2.94
C LYS A 180 9.43 -0.06 -3.70
N GLN A 181 8.28 -0.53 -4.18
CA GLN A 181 8.19 -1.70 -5.07
C GLN A 181 9.06 -1.51 -6.32
N LYS A 182 8.99 -0.33 -6.95
CA LYS A 182 9.82 0.00 -8.11
C LYS A 182 11.30 -0.10 -7.79
N LEU A 183 11.74 0.47 -6.67
CA LEU A 183 13.13 0.37 -6.22
C LEU A 183 13.55 -1.08 -5.96
N ALA A 184 12.71 -1.85 -5.25
CA ALA A 184 12.97 -3.25 -4.94
C ALA A 184 13.14 -4.10 -6.21
N LYS A 185 12.27 -3.92 -7.22
CA LYS A 185 12.37 -4.59 -8.53
C LYS A 185 13.66 -4.22 -9.27
N THR A 186 14.03 -2.95 -9.27
CA THR A 186 15.28 -2.49 -9.93
C THR A 186 16.54 -3.12 -9.31
N GLN A 187 16.50 -3.48 -8.03
CA GLN A 187 17.63 -4.08 -7.31
C GLN A 187 17.44 -5.59 -7.04
N ASN A 188 16.50 -6.24 -7.73
CA ASN A 188 16.16 -7.66 -7.58
C ASN A 188 15.95 -8.09 -6.11
N TYR A 189 15.21 -7.29 -5.36
CA TYR A 189 14.84 -7.54 -3.96
C TYR A 189 16.03 -7.80 -3.02
N LYS A 190 17.24 -7.36 -3.39
CA LYS A 190 18.46 -7.46 -2.59
C LYS A 190 18.95 -6.08 -2.18
N CYS A 191 19.49 -5.97 -0.97
CA CYS A 191 20.07 -4.75 -0.47
C CYS A 191 21.40 -4.47 -1.20
N PRO A 192 21.59 -3.29 -1.81
CA PRO A 192 22.84 -2.99 -2.54
C PRO A 192 24.11 -2.99 -1.68
N ILE A 193 23.98 -2.82 -0.36
CA ILE A 193 25.10 -2.76 0.58
C ILE A 193 25.52 -4.17 1.02
N CYS A 194 24.62 -4.91 1.69
CA CYS A 194 24.94 -6.23 2.25
C CYS A 194 24.62 -7.40 1.32
N ARG A 195 23.94 -7.18 0.19
CA ARG A 195 23.47 -8.20 -0.78
C ARG A 195 22.47 -9.22 -0.24
N MET A 196 22.02 -9.07 1.01
CA MET A 196 20.95 -9.89 1.60
C MET A 196 19.58 -9.43 1.11
N SER A 197 18.58 -10.30 1.27
CA SER A 197 17.20 -9.99 0.89
C SER A 197 16.65 -8.79 1.68
N ILE A 198 15.87 -7.95 1.01
CA ILE A 198 15.07 -6.90 1.66
C ILE A 198 13.63 -7.34 1.96
N THR A 199 13.26 -8.56 1.57
CA THR A 199 11.90 -9.10 1.73
C THR A 199 11.71 -9.84 3.05
N ASP A 200 12.74 -10.03 3.86
CA ASP A 200 12.69 -10.83 5.09
C ASP A 200 11.83 -10.19 6.22
N PHE A 201 11.30 -8.98 6.00
CA PHE A 201 10.50 -8.18 6.94
C PHE A 201 11.08 -7.99 8.36
N SER A 202 12.32 -8.43 8.60
CA SER A 202 12.97 -8.41 9.92
C SER A 202 13.29 -7.01 10.41
N GLU A 203 13.50 -6.05 9.50
CA GLU A 203 13.82 -4.68 9.86
C GLU A 203 13.24 -3.62 8.92
N LYS A 204 13.22 -2.38 9.40
CA LYS A 204 12.73 -1.23 8.65
C LYS A 204 13.65 -0.91 7.47
N LEU A 205 13.06 -0.82 6.28
CA LEU A 205 13.75 -0.36 5.07
C LEU A 205 13.74 1.16 4.94
N VAL A 206 14.86 1.69 4.46
CA VAL A 206 15.11 3.12 4.24
C VAL A 206 15.46 3.36 2.77
N VAL A 207 14.86 4.41 2.19
CA VAL A 207 15.25 4.88 0.85
C VAL A 207 16.47 5.78 1.02
N ARG A 208 17.57 5.42 0.36
CA ARG A 208 18.85 6.11 0.40
C ARG A 208 19.21 6.62 -0.99
N GLU A 209 19.88 7.77 -1.05
CA GLU A 209 20.52 8.28 -2.27
C GLU A 209 21.88 7.58 -2.48
N LYS A 210 22.17 7.09 -3.69
CA LYS A 210 23.47 6.49 -4.03
C LYS A 210 24.57 7.55 -3.94
N VAL A 211 24.34 8.69 -4.59
CA VAL A 211 25.13 9.91 -4.47
C VAL A 211 24.29 10.95 -3.73
N PRO A 212 24.75 11.45 -2.57
CA PRO A 212 24.04 12.52 -1.85
C PRO A 212 23.87 13.78 -2.70
N VAL A 213 22.78 14.51 -2.51
CA VAL A 213 22.54 15.80 -3.22
C VAL A 213 23.69 16.80 -3.03
N ILE A 214 24.33 16.81 -1.86
CA ILE A 214 25.47 17.69 -1.54
C ILE A 214 26.67 17.43 -2.47
N HIS A 215 26.80 16.20 -2.98
CA HIS A 215 27.86 15.81 -3.93
C HIS A 215 27.33 15.77 -5.38
N GLY A 216 26.31 16.57 -5.71
CA GLY A 216 25.73 16.64 -7.06
C GLY A 216 24.72 15.53 -7.40
N GLY A 217 24.28 14.76 -6.41
CA GLY A 217 23.25 13.73 -6.59
C GLY A 217 21.87 14.30 -6.92
N THR A 218 21.03 13.50 -7.59
CA THR A 218 19.63 13.87 -7.88
C THR A 218 18.64 13.07 -7.06
N ARG A 219 17.45 13.61 -6.77
CA ARG A 219 16.35 12.85 -6.12
C ARG A 219 15.50 12.05 -7.11
N LYS A 220 16.11 11.56 -8.19
CA LYS A 220 15.46 10.74 -9.23
C LYS A 220 15.65 9.25 -8.92
N TYR A 221 14.73 8.41 -9.41
CA TYR A 221 14.76 6.96 -9.16
C TYR A 221 16.11 6.29 -9.48
N ASN A 222 16.84 6.76 -10.49
CA ASN A 222 18.13 6.19 -10.89
C ASN A 222 19.20 6.31 -9.78
N ASN A 223 19.10 7.36 -8.97
CA ASN A 223 19.98 7.64 -7.85
C ASN A 223 19.41 7.19 -6.49
N LEU A 224 18.20 6.63 -6.45
CA LEU A 224 17.62 6.10 -5.22
C LEU A 224 17.83 4.59 -5.13
N GLN A 225 17.99 4.10 -3.91
CA GLN A 225 18.12 2.68 -3.60
C GLN A 225 17.42 2.35 -2.28
N LEU A 226 16.90 1.13 -2.16
CA LEU A 226 16.22 0.69 -0.94
C LEU A 226 17.19 -0.19 -0.13
N VAL A 227 17.49 0.22 1.08
CA VAL A 227 18.46 -0.46 1.96
C VAL A 227 17.85 -0.78 3.31
N HIS A 228 18.42 -1.76 3.98
CA HIS A 228 18.14 -2.02 5.39
C HIS A 228 18.47 -0.83 6.29
N GLY A 229 17.71 -0.64 7.36
CA GLY A 229 17.94 0.42 8.34
C GLY A 229 19.31 0.28 9.02
N TYR A 230 19.72 -0.95 9.35
CA TYR A 230 21.06 -1.24 9.83
C TYR A 230 22.15 -0.81 8.84
N CYS A 231 22.04 -1.27 7.57
CA CYS A 231 23.02 -0.97 6.54
C CYS A 231 23.15 0.53 6.29
N ASN A 232 22.01 1.25 6.28
CA ASN A 232 22.02 2.71 6.15
C ASN A 232 22.77 3.40 7.29
N ARG A 233 22.57 2.95 8.53
CA ARG A 233 23.22 3.53 9.72
C ARG A 233 24.73 3.25 9.74
N ARG A 234 25.13 2.02 9.46
CA ARG A 234 26.56 1.63 9.40
C ARG A 234 27.27 2.34 8.26
N TYR A 235 26.65 2.38 7.08
CA TYR A 235 27.20 3.11 5.93
C TYR A 235 27.36 4.60 6.26
N GLY A 236 26.38 5.25 6.89
CA GLY A 236 26.48 6.65 7.28
C GLY A 236 27.56 6.96 8.33
N LYS A 237 27.92 5.98 9.18
CA LYS A 237 29.03 6.12 10.14
C LYS A 237 30.40 6.04 9.45
N MET A 238 30.55 5.12 8.49
CA MET A 238 31.79 4.96 7.73
C MET A 238 31.93 6.04 6.65
N PHE A 239 30.80 6.53 6.13
CA PHE A 239 30.72 7.59 5.12
C PHE A 239 29.80 8.71 5.60
N PRO A 240 30.34 9.66 6.38
CA PRO A 240 29.62 10.86 6.75
C PRO A 240 29.28 11.70 5.52
N LEU A 241 28.14 12.41 5.58
CA LEU A 241 27.65 13.26 4.48
C LEU A 241 28.50 14.53 4.27
N LYS A 242 29.33 14.90 5.24
CA LYS A 242 30.26 16.03 5.16
C LYS A 242 31.65 15.47 4.86
N GLY A 243 32.24 15.85 3.73
CA GLY A 243 33.56 15.39 3.29
C GLY A 243 33.70 15.37 1.77
N GLU A 244 34.83 14.92 1.26
CA GLU A 244 35.05 14.74 -0.19
C GLU A 244 34.31 13.51 -0.73
N PRO A 245 33.83 13.55 -1.99
CA PRO A 245 33.17 12.41 -2.62
C PRO A 245 34.17 11.26 -2.80
N GLN A 246 33.82 10.09 -2.27
CA GLN A 246 34.71 8.94 -2.31
C GLN A 246 34.72 8.18 -3.64
N ASN A 247 35.87 7.56 -3.91
CA ASN A 247 36.12 6.71 -5.07
C ASN A 247 35.29 5.42 -4.99
N GLU A 248 35.00 4.80 -6.15
CA GLU A 248 34.18 3.58 -6.20
C GLU A 248 34.80 2.41 -5.44
N GLN A 249 36.13 2.29 -5.43
CA GLN A 249 36.85 1.24 -4.72
C GLN A 249 36.60 1.31 -3.20
N GLN A 250 36.71 2.50 -2.62
CA GLN A 250 36.46 2.72 -1.19
C GLN A 250 35.01 2.35 -0.82
N LYS A 251 34.04 2.69 -1.69
CA LYS A 251 32.63 2.31 -1.49
C LYS A 251 32.44 0.80 -1.49
N GLN A 252 33.12 0.08 -2.39
CA GLN A 252 33.04 -1.37 -2.47
C GLN A 252 33.63 -2.04 -1.22
N GLU A 253 34.77 -1.56 -0.73
CA GLU A 253 35.39 -2.06 0.50
C GLU A 253 34.48 -1.91 1.71
N VAL A 254 33.89 -0.73 1.92
CA VAL A 254 32.96 -0.53 3.02
C VAL A 254 31.71 -1.39 2.90
N CYS A 255 31.15 -1.58 1.69
CA CYS A 255 30.06 -2.51 1.50
C CYS A 255 30.45 -3.96 1.86
N LYS A 256 31.67 -4.39 1.54
CA LYS A 256 32.20 -5.71 1.96
C LYS A 256 32.31 -5.81 3.48
N THR A 257 32.86 -4.79 4.14
CA THR A 257 32.97 -4.75 5.61
C THR A 257 31.59 -4.81 6.28
N ILE A 258 30.62 -4.03 5.80
CA ILE A 258 29.25 -4.04 6.34
C ILE A 258 28.59 -5.40 6.13
N ARG A 259 28.83 -6.05 4.98
CA ARG A 259 28.33 -7.39 4.72
C ARG A 259 28.90 -8.42 5.69
N GLN A 260 30.21 -8.39 5.97
CA GLN A 260 30.84 -9.29 6.93
C GLN A 260 30.31 -9.09 8.34
N LEU A 261 30.23 -7.84 8.82
CA LEU A 261 29.67 -7.52 10.12
C LEU A 261 28.23 -8.04 10.28
N ARG A 262 27.45 -7.93 9.22
CA ARG A 262 26.06 -8.37 9.22
C ARG A 262 25.91 -9.89 9.19
N LEU A 263 26.77 -10.60 8.47
CA LEU A 263 26.80 -12.06 8.50
C LEU A 263 27.16 -12.56 9.91
N ALA A 264 28.12 -11.91 10.58
CA ALA A 264 28.53 -12.24 11.95
C ALA A 264 27.43 -11.99 13.01
N GLU A 265 26.48 -11.08 12.76
CA GLU A 265 25.34 -10.84 13.67
C GLU A 265 24.21 -11.87 13.49
N ILE A 266 24.20 -12.63 12.39
CA ILE A 266 23.14 -13.57 12.03
C ILE A 266 23.54 -15.03 12.28
N SER A 267 24.86 -15.31 12.24
CA SER A 267 25.48 -16.58 12.64
C SER A 267 25.52 -16.75 14.15
#